data_AF-A0A6I7X4X3-F1
#
_entry.id   AF-A0A6I7X4X3-F1
#
_cell.length_a   1.000
_cell.length_b   1.000
_cell.length_c   1.000
_cell.angle_alpha   90.00
_cell.angle_beta   90.00
_cell.angle_gamma   90.00
#
_symmetry.space_group_name_H-M   'P 1'
#
loop_
_entity.id
_entity.type
_entity.pdbx_description
1 polymer ?
#
loop_
_entity_poly.entity_id
_entity_poly.type
_entity_poly.pdbx_seq_one_letter_code
_entity_poly.pdbx_strand_id
1 'polypeptide(L)' 'MKKIFCRLFVVLSVSGCSTAGPYVTNISSDGNNGLNIEKCGVEMNGFTGTVSTSDCTSQHITLSRD' A
#
# COMPACT_ATOMS: atom_id res chain seq x y z
N MET A 1 -20.13 15.98 30.67
CA MET A 1 -20.10 14.75 29.83
C MET A 1 -19.83 15.03 28.34
N LYS A 2 -20.52 15.98 27.70
CA LYS A 2 -20.29 16.36 26.27
C LYS A 2 -18.85 16.72 25.91
N LYS A 3 -18.10 17.38 26.81
CA LYS A 3 -16.72 17.83 26.54
C LYS A 3 -15.68 16.69 26.48
N ILE A 4 -15.98 15.56 27.11
CA ILE A 4 -15.09 14.37 27.11
C ILE A 4 -15.22 13.62 25.78
N PHE A 5 -16.44 13.54 25.25
CA PHE A 5 -16.73 12.84 24.00
C PHE A 5 -16.03 13.49 22.79
N CYS A 6 -15.99 14.83 22.73
CA CYS A 6 -15.23 15.55 21.69
C CYS A 6 -13.71 15.30 21.76
N ARG A 7 -13.14 15.16 22.96
CA ARG A 7 -11.68 14.93 23.11
C ARG A 7 -11.28 13.53 22.65
N LEU A 8 -12.14 12.54 22.90
CA LEU A 8 -11.91 11.16 22.46
C LEU A 8 -11.95 11.04 20.92
N PHE A 9 -12.86 11.77 20.27
CA PHE A 9 -13.00 11.75 18.80
C PHE A 9 -11.78 12.34 18.08
N VAL A 10 -11.17 13.40 18.63
CA VAL A 10 -9.97 14.03 18.07
C VAL A 10 -8.73 13.12 18.16
N VAL A 11 -8.60 12.33 19.23
CA VAL A 11 -7.48 11.39 19.38
C VAL A 11 -7.59 10.23 18.37
N LEU A 12 -8.81 9.76 18.09
CA LEU A 12 -9.05 8.67 17.14
C LEU A 12 -8.88 9.10 15.67
N SER A 13 -8.96 10.39 15.36
CA SER A 13 -8.79 10.88 13.98
C SER A 13 -7.34 10.90 13.47
N VAL A 14 -6.34 10.77 14.35
CA VAL A 14 -4.91 10.83 13.97
C VAL A 14 -4.35 9.47 13.52
N SER A 15 -5.07 8.37 13.75
CA SER A 15 -4.61 7.02 13.42
C SER A 15 -5.05 6.49 12.04
N GLY A 16 -5.71 7.32 11.22
CA GLY A 16 -6.23 6.89 9.91
C GLY A 16 -5.36 7.35 8.75
N CYS A 17 -4.97 6.42 7.87
CA CYS A 17 -4.37 6.64 6.53
C CYS A 17 -2.84 6.80 6.42
N SER A 18 -2.06 6.05 7.19
CA SER A 18 -0.61 5.88 6.93
C SER A 18 -0.28 4.90 5.79
N THR A 19 -1.23 4.09 5.33
CA THR A 19 -1.00 3.08 4.29
C THR A 19 -1.59 3.54 2.97
N ALA A 20 -0.77 3.65 1.91
CA ALA A 20 -1.24 3.93 0.57
C ALA A 20 -1.36 2.64 -0.26
N GLY A 21 -2.22 2.67 -1.27
CA GLY A 21 -2.51 1.52 -2.12
C GLY A 21 -1.29 1.01 -2.90
N PRO A 22 -1.35 -0.24 -3.38
CA PRO A 22 -0.21 -0.91 -3.99
C PRO A 22 0.21 -0.27 -5.31
N TYR A 23 1.51 0.02 -5.46
CA TYR A 23 2.13 0.54 -6.67
C TYR A 23 3.02 -0.54 -7.31
N VAL A 24 3.24 -0.44 -8.63
CA VAL A 24 4.11 -1.39 -9.34
C VAL A 24 5.57 -1.11 -9.01
N THR A 25 6.24 -2.07 -8.39
CA THR A 25 7.67 -2.00 -8.04
C THR A 25 8.55 -2.62 -9.11
N ASN A 26 8.07 -3.69 -9.75
CA ASN A 26 8.84 -4.43 -10.73
C ASN A 26 7.94 -4.99 -11.83
N ILE A 27 8.45 -4.97 -13.05
CA ILE A 27 7.86 -5.66 -14.20
C ILE A 27 9.01 -6.43 -14.84
N SER A 28 8.94 -7.76 -14.76
CA SER A 28 9.88 -8.64 -15.43
C SER A 28 9.17 -9.50 -16.47
N SER A 29 9.89 -9.84 -17.54
CA SER A 29 9.41 -10.81 -18.53
C SER A 29 9.62 -12.22 -18.01
N ASP A 30 8.60 -13.06 -18.12
CA ASP A 30 8.69 -14.49 -17.80
C ASP A 30 9.32 -15.30 -18.95
N GLY A 31 9.68 -14.66 -20.07
CA GLY A 31 10.31 -15.30 -21.24
C GLY A 31 9.36 -16.14 -22.10
N ASN A 32 8.13 -16.39 -21.65
CA ASN A 32 7.11 -17.16 -22.37
C ASN A 32 5.81 -16.36 -22.59
N ASN A 33 5.92 -15.17 -23.18
CA ASN A 33 4.79 -14.25 -23.40
C ASN A 33 3.99 -13.90 -22.12
N GLY A 34 4.65 -14.02 -20.96
CA GLY A 34 4.12 -13.64 -19.66
C GLY A 34 4.91 -12.47 -19.08
N LEU A 35 4.25 -11.68 -18.23
CA LEU A 35 4.89 -10.67 -17.39
C LEU A 35 4.65 -11.01 -15.93
N ASN A 36 5.71 -10.94 -15.15
CA ASN A 36 5.63 -11.00 -13.71
C ASN A 36 5.64 -9.57 -13.17
N ILE A 37 4.53 -9.17 -12.55
CA ILE A 37 4.33 -7.83 -12.03
C ILE A 37 4.38 -7.91 -10.51
N GLU A 38 5.34 -7.20 -9.92
CA GLU A 38 5.41 -7.01 -8.49
C GLU A 38 4.73 -5.69 -8.11
N LYS A 39 3.84 -5.76 -7.12
CA LYS A 39 3.20 -4.59 -6.53
C LYS A 39 3.40 -4.59 -5.04
N CYS A 40 3.88 -3.48 -4.49
CA CYS A 40 4.02 -3.29 -3.05
C CYS A 40 3.15 -2.12 -2.58
N GLY A 41 2.61 -2.21 -1.37
CA GLY A 41 2.09 -1.07 -0.63
C GLY A 41 3.21 -0.18 -0.09
N VAL A 42 2.85 1.04 0.27
CA VAL A 42 3.71 1.90 1.09
C VAL A 42 3.04 2.15 2.43
N GLU A 43 3.83 2.01 3.48
CA GLU A 43 3.44 2.30 4.84
C GLU A 43 4.29 3.46 5.35
N MET A 44 3.63 4.57 5.69
CA MET A 44 4.26 5.73 6.28
C MET A 44 4.12 5.68 7.79
N ASN A 45 5.23 5.51 8.49
CA ASN A 45 5.24 5.63 9.94
C ASN A 45 5.09 7.11 10.32
N GLY A 46 3.91 7.49 10.82
CA GLY A 46 3.60 8.89 11.17
C GLY A 46 4.40 9.44 12.35
N PHE A 47 5.08 8.59 13.14
CA PHE A 47 5.89 9.01 14.27
C PHE A 47 7.35 9.30 13.87
N THR A 48 7.96 8.44 13.07
CA THR A 48 9.35 8.59 12.59
C THR A 48 9.44 9.32 11.24
N GLY A 49 8.32 9.51 10.54
CA GLY A 49 8.28 10.06 9.19
C GLY A 49 8.89 9.14 8.13
N THR A 50 9.14 7.88 8.45
CA THR A 50 9.76 6.92 7.54
C THR A 50 8.72 6.29 6.62
N VAL A 51 9.00 6.26 5.33
CA VAL A 51 8.21 5.52 4.34
C VAL A 51 8.87 4.17 4.11
N SER A 52 8.13 3.11 4.35
CA SER A 52 8.56 1.73 4.15
C SER A 52 7.70 1.07 3.08
N THR A 53 8.28 0.13 2.34
CA THR A 53 7.53 -0.72 1.42
C THR A 53 7.00 -1.94 2.16
N SER A 54 5.70 -2.18 2.09
CA SER A 54 5.00 -3.29 2.75
C SER A 54 4.07 -3.99 1.75
N ASP A 55 3.50 -5.14 2.12
CA ASP A 55 2.45 -5.81 1.33
C ASP A 55 2.81 -6.06 -0.15
N CYS A 56 4.01 -6.59 -0.39
CA CYS A 56 4.45 -6.97 -1.73
C CYS A 56 3.74 -8.22 -2.22
N THR A 57 3.13 -8.12 -3.40
CA THR A 57 2.44 -9.21 -4.09
C THR A 57 2.99 -9.33 -5.50
N SER A 58 3.24 -10.57 -5.95
CA SER A 58 3.66 -10.86 -7.31
C SER A 58 2.50 -11.49 -8.07
N GLN A 59 2.19 -10.95 -9.24
CA GLN A 59 1.12 -11.43 -10.11
C GLN A 59 1.71 -11.74 -11.48
N HIS A 60 1.45 -12.95 -11.95
CA HIS A 60 1.80 -13.37 -13.29
C HIS A 60 0.62 -13.12 -14.24
N ILE A 61 0.87 -12.41 -15.33
CA ILE A 61 -0.09 -12.18 -16.40
C ILE A 61 0.42 -12.81 -17.69
N THR A 62 -0.45 -13.55 -18.39
CA THR A 62 -0.15 -14.04 -19.74
C THR A 62 -0.66 -13.01 -20.73
N LEU A 63 0.24 -12.53 -21.60
CA LEU A 63 -0.15 -11.66 -22.70
C LEU A 63 -0.77 -12.55 -23.79
N SER A 64 -1.95 -12.17 -24.29
CA SER A 64 -2.50 -12.71 -25.53
C SER A 64 -2.61 -11.56 -26.52
N ARG A 65 -2.36 -11.83 -27.80
CA ARG A 65 -2.51 -10.84 -28.86
C ARG A 65 -3.90 -10.99 -29.44
N ASP A 66 -4.80 -10.07 -29.12
CA ASP A 66 -6.10 -9.93 -29.79
C ASP A 66 -5.94 -9.50 -31.25
#